data_AF-A0A4R4K5E1-F1
#
_entry.id   AF-A0A4R4K5E1-F1
#
_cell.length_a   1.000
_cell.length_b   1.000
_cell.length_c   1.000
_cell.angle_alpha   90.00
_cell.angle_beta   90.00
_cell.angle_gamma   90.00
#
_symmetry.space_group_name_H-M   'P 1'
#
loop_
_entity.id
_entity.type
_entity.pdbx_description
1 polymer ?
#
loop_
_entity_poly.entity_id
_entity_poly.type
_entity_poly.pdbx_seq_one_letter_code
_entity_poly.pdbx_strand_id
1 'polypeptide(L)'
;MENEYSEKAQQKQKRRQLQSNNATHHDSNPLELELGKNANSVTPAEHHKKWFTYEGDKEVELTTEIMKEIFSNKQPKIIIAGDGHNKPPFQYAKNIPDVNSSFDAGTLQLYIEATDEQINKNRSEYTPKEFMAKPSWFMNKNRRAGIVGWEDSELSNAMKEMFELSAKSISEPEKLTEKDISSFYELHTTAIQHFLPNFKQLSNEFLEIMAKAGSNKELDKIALEMMRFTSGRWRDEYINPTLAEKIAKHAAENENHTFVVSIGDAHLSINPMQEHLNKMRERFNFKHQIIFTRDKAPTLPII
;
A
#
# COMPACT_ATOMS: atom_id res chain seq x y z
N MET A 1 26.35 12.32 54.17
CA MET A 1 25.18 11.84 53.39
C MET A 1 24.51 13.02 52.66
N GLU A 2 25.28 13.94 52.07
CA GLU A 2 24.76 15.14 51.36
C GLU A 2 25.39 15.37 49.98
N ASN A 3 26.36 14.55 49.56
CA ASN A 3 27.01 14.71 48.24
C ASN A 3 26.41 13.84 47.11
N GLU A 4 25.59 12.83 47.39
CA GLU A 4 24.94 12.01 46.35
C GLU A 4 23.63 12.61 45.81
N TYR A 5 23.03 13.56 46.51
CA TYR A 5 21.80 14.23 46.06
C TYR A 5 22.08 15.39 45.08
N SER A 6 23.29 15.95 45.08
CA SER A 6 23.69 17.07 44.20
C SER A 6 24.00 16.59 42.77
N GLU A 7 24.64 15.43 42.60
CA GLU A 7 24.98 14.88 41.27
C GLU A 7 23.75 14.40 40.49
N LYS A 8 22.75 13.82 41.16
CA LYS A 8 21.48 13.41 40.53
C LYS A 8 20.64 14.60 40.08
N ALA A 9 20.72 15.74 40.78
CA ALA A 9 20.05 16.98 40.37
C ALA A 9 20.73 17.61 39.15
N GLN A 10 22.07 17.64 39.10
CA GLN A 10 22.83 18.18 37.97
C GLN A 10 22.71 17.31 36.69
N GLN A 11 22.65 15.98 36.80
CA GLN A 11 22.39 15.10 35.65
C GLN A 11 20.97 15.24 35.09
N LYS A 12 19.96 15.49 35.95
CA LYS A 12 18.57 15.69 35.53
C LYS A 12 18.35 17.05 34.85
N GLN A 13 19.13 18.06 35.23
CA GLN A 13 19.12 19.39 34.60
C GLN A 13 19.87 19.42 33.25
N LYS A 14 21.00 18.68 33.13
CA LYS A 14 21.66 18.44 31.82
C LYS A 14 20.74 17.68 30.84
N ARG A 15 20.01 16.67 31.30
CA ARG A 15 19.02 15.94 30.47
C ARG A 15 17.84 16.80 30.01
N ARG A 16 17.42 17.79 30.81
CA ARG A 16 16.34 18.74 30.42
C ARG A 16 16.81 19.86 29.50
N GLN A 17 18.06 20.31 29.60
CA GLN A 17 18.62 21.28 28.64
C GLN A 17 18.96 20.65 27.28
N LEU A 18 19.32 19.37 27.24
CA LEU A 18 19.54 18.63 25.98
C LEU A 18 18.25 18.25 25.23
N GLN A 19 17.06 18.38 25.85
CA GLN A 19 15.76 18.13 25.21
C GLN A 19 15.04 19.41 24.76
N SER A 20 15.63 20.59 24.94
CA SER A 20 14.97 21.89 24.65
C SER A 20 15.52 22.61 23.42
N ASN A 21 16.61 22.17 22.81
CA ASN A 21 17.18 22.79 21.61
C ASN A 21 17.38 21.73 20.52
N ASN A 22 16.36 21.56 19.68
CA ASN A 22 16.45 21.16 18.27
C ASN A 22 15.04 21.11 17.68
N ALA A 23 14.46 22.30 17.47
CA ALA A 23 13.52 22.52 16.40
C ALA A 23 14.31 23.05 15.20
N THR A 24 13.87 22.67 14.00
CA THR A 24 14.40 23.02 12.67
C THR A 24 15.79 22.48 12.35
N HIS A 25 15.86 21.35 11.62
CA HIS A 25 16.66 21.28 10.38
C HIS A 25 16.29 20.05 9.52
N HIS A 26 16.14 20.35 8.25
CA HIS A 26 16.12 19.50 7.07
C HIS A 26 17.40 18.62 6.94
N ASP A 27 17.30 17.59 6.10
CA ASP A 27 18.39 16.81 5.47
C ASP A 27 18.97 15.65 6.32
N SER A 28 19.32 14.48 5.81
CA SER A 28 19.39 13.97 4.43
C SER A 28 19.55 12.44 4.47
N ASN A 29 19.03 11.79 3.43
CA ASN A 29 19.11 10.35 3.19
C ASN A 29 20.55 9.97 2.80
N PRO A 30 21.22 8.97 3.41
CA PRO A 30 22.50 8.50 2.92
C PRO A 30 22.23 7.39 1.90
N LEU A 31 22.24 7.73 0.61
CA LEU A 31 22.52 6.88 -0.58
C LEU A 31 21.86 7.49 -1.84
N GLU A 32 22.21 8.73 -2.17
CA GLU A 32 22.17 9.17 -3.57
C GLU A 32 23.49 8.71 -4.23
N LEU A 33 23.43 7.58 -4.92
CA LEU A 33 24.47 7.21 -5.88
C LEU A 33 24.13 7.90 -7.22
N GLU A 34 25.06 8.72 -7.68
CA GLU A 34 25.00 9.51 -8.89
C GLU A 34 24.50 8.72 -10.12
N LEU A 35 23.39 9.18 -10.70
CA LEU A 35 23.05 8.92 -12.10
C LEU A 35 22.75 10.25 -12.80
N GLY A 36 23.72 10.71 -13.59
CA GLY A 36 23.48 11.34 -14.89
C GLY A 36 22.73 12.68 -14.91
N LYS A 37 23.51 13.76 -14.90
CA LYS A 37 23.10 15.10 -15.34
C LYS A 37 22.45 15.07 -16.73
N ASN A 38 21.17 15.43 -16.80
CA ASN A 38 20.53 16.23 -17.85
C ASN A 38 19.13 16.66 -17.34
N ALA A 39 19.13 17.55 -16.37
CA ALA A 39 17.89 18.13 -15.84
C ALA A 39 17.49 19.34 -16.69
N ASN A 40 16.46 19.17 -17.52
CA ASN A 40 15.56 20.29 -17.80
C ASN A 40 14.87 20.64 -16.48
N SER A 41 15.01 21.89 -16.05
CA SER A 41 14.41 22.41 -14.82
C SER A 41 12.88 22.30 -14.89
N VAL A 42 12.30 21.31 -14.20
CA VAL A 42 10.87 21.22 -13.97
C VAL A 42 10.56 21.97 -12.68
N THR A 43 9.79 23.05 -12.81
CA THR A 43 9.24 23.83 -11.70
C THR A 43 8.29 22.95 -10.86
N PRO A 44 8.40 22.93 -9.51
CA PRO A 44 7.55 22.11 -8.67
C PRO A 44 6.25 22.86 -8.31
N ALA A 45 5.20 22.69 -9.11
CA ALA A 45 3.80 22.95 -8.74
C ALA A 45 2.84 22.21 -9.71
N GLU A 46 1.74 21.65 -9.18
CA GLU A 46 0.55 21.06 -9.86
C GLU A 46 0.45 19.54 -10.12
N HIS A 47 1.50 18.72 -10.01
CA HIS A 47 1.37 17.28 -10.36
C HIS A 47 0.49 16.44 -9.42
N HIS A 48 0.17 16.93 -8.22
CA HIS A 48 -0.46 16.13 -7.17
C HIS A 48 -2.00 16.21 -7.10
N LYS A 49 -2.72 16.94 -7.96
CA LYS A 49 -4.20 17.03 -7.87
C LYS A 49 -4.95 16.42 -9.06
N LYS A 50 -4.23 15.68 -9.89
CA LYS A 50 -4.77 15.17 -11.15
C LYS A 50 -5.51 13.85 -10.93
N TRP A 51 -6.60 13.69 -11.66
CA TRP A 51 -7.36 12.46 -11.76
C TRP A 51 -7.31 11.96 -13.18
N PHE A 52 -7.39 10.66 -13.34
CA PHE A 52 -7.19 9.98 -14.61
C PHE A 52 -8.25 8.89 -14.80
N THR A 53 -8.49 8.55 -16.05
CA THR A 53 -9.27 7.39 -16.48
C THR A 53 -8.50 6.66 -17.58
N TYR A 54 -9.05 5.54 -18.03
CA TYR A 54 -8.67 4.92 -19.30
C TYR A 54 -9.73 5.17 -20.37
N GLU A 55 -9.27 5.56 -21.57
CA GLU A 55 -10.04 5.54 -22.80
C GLU A 55 -9.38 4.53 -23.76
N GLY A 56 -10.01 3.37 -23.91
CA GLY A 56 -9.32 2.20 -24.47
C GLY A 56 -8.16 1.79 -23.56
N ASP A 57 -6.96 1.67 -24.13
CA ASP A 57 -5.72 1.36 -23.39
C ASP A 57 -4.85 2.59 -23.08
N LYS A 58 -5.41 3.80 -23.23
CA LYS A 58 -4.67 5.04 -22.99
C LYS A 58 -5.15 5.71 -21.72
N GLU A 59 -4.18 6.09 -20.88
CA GLU A 59 -4.42 6.95 -19.74
C GLU A 59 -4.78 8.36 -20.22
N VAL A 60 -5.86 8.91 -19.67
CA VAL A 60 -6.37 10.24 -20.00
C VAL A 60 -6.59 11.02 -18.71
N GLU A 61 -6.04 12.24 -18.65
CA GLU A 61 -6.27 13.17 -17.55
C GLU A 61 -7.69 13.76 -17.61
N LEU A 62 -8.38 13.77 -16.47
CA LEU A 62 -9.74 14.28 -16.34
C LEU A 62 -9.72 15.78 -16.02
N THR A 63 -10.51 16.55 -16.76
CA THR A 63 -10.78 17.95 -16.40
C THR A 63 -11.72 18.04 -15.19
N THR A 64 -11.82 19.23 -14.60
CA THR A 64 -12.72 19.47 -13.46
C THR A 64 -14.18 19.19 -13.81
N GLU A 65 -14.61 19.59 -15.00
CA GLU A 65 -15.98 19.42 -15.48
C GLU A 65 -16.31 17.93 -15.64
N ILE A 66 -15.41 17.18 -16.28
CA ILE A 66 -15.58 15.73 -16.49
C ILE A 66 -15.56 15.00 -15.14
N MET A 67 -14.69 15.38 -14.20
CA MET A 67 -14.69 14.78 -12.87
C MET A 67 -16.03 14.95 -12.15
N LYS A 68 -16.63 16.14 -12.21
CA LYS A 68 -17.94 16.39 -11.58
C LYS A 68 -19.03 15.52 -12.19
N GLU A 69 -19.04 15.42 -13.52
CA GLU A 69 -19.98 14.56 -14.24
C GLU A 69 -19.81 13.10 -13.82
N ILE A 70 -18.59 12.59 -13.91
CA ILE A 70 -18.30 11.19 -13.60
C ILE A 70 -18.68 10.88 -12.15
N PHE A 71 -18.23 11.64 -11.16
CA PHE A 71 -18.46 11.36 -9.74
C PHE A 71 -19.91 11.56 -9.24
N SER A 72 -20.84 11.93 -10.12
CA SER A 72 -22.26 12.11 -9.81
C SER A 72 -23.21 11.41 -10.80
N ASN A 73 -22.70 10.66 -11.78
CA ASN A 73 -23.51 10.01 -12.80
C ASN A 73 -24.18 8.71 -12.34
N LYS A 74 -23.97 8.28 -11.08
CA LYS A 74 -24.52 7.06 -10.47
C LYS A 74 -24.11 5.75 -11.14
N GLN A 75 -23.21 5.79 -12.12
CA GLN A 75 -22.63 4.58 -12.70
C GLN A 75 -21.69 3.92 -11.69
N PRO A 76 -21.63 2.58 -11.63
CA PRO A 76 -20.67 1.83 -10.83
C PRO A 76 -19.22 2.20 -11.17
N LYS A 77 -18.37 2.36 -10.15
CA LYS A 77 -16.98 2.83 -10.31
C LYS A 77 -15.99 1.92 -9.60
N ILE A 78 -14.76 1.93 -10.10
CA ILE A 78 -13.56 1.52 -9.38
C ILE A 78 -12.70 2.78 -9.24
N ILE A 79 -12.58 3.29 -8.01
CA ILE A 79 -11.87 4.53 -7.68
C ILE A 79 -10.59 4.14 -6.96
N ILE A 80 -9.42 4.52 -7.49
CA ILE A 80 -8.11 4.13 -6.96
C ILE A 80 -7.34 5.38 -6.49
N ALA A 81 -6.76 5.34 -5.29
CA ALA A 81 -5.95 6.44 -4.77
C ALA A 81 -4.70 5.95 -4.04
N GLY A 82 -3.70 6.85 -3.96
CA GLY A 82 -2.39 6.63 -3.35
C GLY A 82 -2.34 6.75 -1.83
N ASP A 83 -3.47 6.56 -1.17
CA ASP A 83 -3.61 6.83 0.26
C ASP A 83 -3.42 5.60 1.15
N GLY A 84 -2.84 4.50 0.63
CA GLY A 84 -2.66 3.21 1.32
C GLY A 84 -1.93 3.30 2.67
N HIS A 85 -1.02 4.26 2.80
CA HIS A 85 -0.26 4.48 4.04
C HIS A 85 -0.96 5.40 5.05
N ASN A 86 -2.11 6.00 4.70
CA ASN A 86 -2.88 6.82 5.62
C ASN A 86 -3.61 5.96 6.65
N LYS A 87 -3.85 6.52 7.84
CA LYS A 87 -4.47 5.83 8.98
C LYS A 87 -5.60 6.67 9.57
N PRO A 88 -6.88 6.44 9.21
CA PRO A 88 -7.34 5.50 8.17
C PRO A 88 -7.19 6.07 6.75
N PRO A 89 -7.13 5.21 5.71
CA PRO A 89 -7.28 5.61 4.32
C PRO A 89 -8.72 6.09 4.02
N PHE A 90 -8.98 6.53 2.80
CA PHE A 90 -10.28 6.96 2.25
C PHE A 90 -10.89 8.23 2.85
N GLN A 91 -10.12 9.07 3.55
CA GLN A 91 -10.67 10.27 4.19
C GLN A 91 -11.33 11.23 3.18
N TYR A 92 -10.85 11.23 1.93
CA TYR A 92 -11.41 12.00 0.83
C TYR A 92 -12.73 11.43 0.29
N ALA A 93 -12.92 10.10 0.39
CA ALA A 93 -13.97 9.37 -0.33
C ALA A 93 -15.39 9.77 0.13
N LYS A 94 -15.54 10.22 1.38
CA LYS A 94 -16.81 10.74 1.91
C LYS A 94 -17.32 11.99 1.18
N ASN A 95 -16.47 12.64 0.40
CA ASN A 95 -16.84 13.83 -0.38
C ASN A 95 -17.26 13.46 -1.82
N ILE A 96 -17.21 12.18 -2.21
CA ILE A 96 -17.63 11.72 -3.54
C ILE A 96 -19.14 11.35 -3.49
N PRO A 97 -20.01 12.03 -4.25
CA PRO A 97 -21.46 11.76 -4.22
C PRO A 97 -21.84 10.30 -4.48
N ASP A 98 -21.20 9.66 -5.46
CA ASP A 98 -21.48 8.26 -5.81
C ASP A 98 -20.95 7.26 -4.77
N VAL A 99 -19.88 7.59 -4.02
CA VAL A 99 -19.43 6.78 -2.89
C VAL A 99 -20.46 6.82 -1.76
N ASN A 100 -20.97 8.01 -1.42
CA ASN A 100 -22.03 8.14 -0.42
C ASN A 100 -23.31 7.43 -0.85
N SER A 101 -23.70 7.57 -2.12
CA SER A 101 -24.88 6.90 -2.68
C SER A 101 -24.75 5.37 -2.60
N SER A 102 -23.57 4.83 -2.92
CA SER A 102 -23.28 3.40 -2.81
C SER A 102 -23.22 2.93 -1.35
N PHE A 103 -22.68 3.76 -0.45
CA PHE A 103 -22.67 3.48 0.98
C PHE A 103 -24.10 3.40 1.54
N ASP A 104 -24.96 4.34 1.15
CA ASP A 104 -26.38 4.36 1.49
C ASP A 104 -27.13 3.13 0.97
N ALA A 105 -26.80 2.69 -0.24
CA ALA A 105 -27.39 1.51 -0.87
C ALA A 105 -26.86 0.19 -0.29
N GLY A 106 -25.75 0.21 0.44
CA GLY A 106 -25.06 -0.99 0.92
C GLY A 106 -24.26 -1.72 -0.16
N THR A 107 -23.88 -1.02 -1.23
CA THR A 107 -23.14 -1.53 -2.39
C THR A 107 -21.73 -0.93 -2.51
N LEU A 108 -21.24 -0.27 -1.46
CA LEU A 108 -19.87 0.23 -1.37
C LEU A 108 -18.91 -0.86 -0.86
N GLN A 109 -17.77 -1.02 -1.54
CA GLN A 109 -16.66 -1.89 -1.15
C GLN A 109 -15.37 -1.06 -1.00
N LEU A 110 -14.70 -1.19 0.14
CA LEU A 110 -13.44 -0.50 0.45
C LEU A 110 -12.29 -1.52 0.48
N TYR A 111 -11.32 -1.37 -0.42
CA TYR A 111 -10.17 -2.25 -0.57
C TYR A 111 -8.92 -1.64 0.05
N ILE A 112 -8.37 -2.28 1.07
CA ILE A 112 -7.36 -1.71 1.96
C ILE A 112 -6.05 -2.48 1.84
N GLU A 113 -4.94 -1.74 1.85
CA GLU A 113 -3.56 -2.26 1.97
C GLU A 113 -3.32 -2.86 3.35
N ALA A 114 -3.89 -4.05 3.53
CA ALA A 114 -3.83 -4.87 4.72
C ALA A 114 -4.36 -6.27 4.42
N THR A 115 -4.09 -7.20 5.33
CA THR A 115 -4.78 -8.50 5.35
C THR A 115 -6.13 -8.37 6.04
N ASP A 116 -7.05 -9.31 5.78
CA ASP A 116 -8.35 -9.34 6.46
C ASP A 116 -8.20 -9.50 7.99
N GLU A 117 -7.22 -10.26 8.47
CA GLU A 117 -6.94 -10.44 9.90
C GLU A 117 -6.49 -9.14 10.57
N GLN A 118 -5.64 -8.35 9.91
CA GLN A 118 -5.19 -7.06 10.42
C GLN A 118 -6.38 -6.09 10.57
N ILE A 119 -7.25 -6.05 9.56
CA ILE A 119 -8.46 -5.22 9.57
C ILE A 119 -9.40 -5.67 10.70
N ASN A 120 -9.63 -6.97 10.84
CA ASN A 120 -10.52 -7.52 11.86
C ASN A 120 -9.99 -7.24 13.28
N LYS A 121 -8.66 -7.21 13.47
CA LYS A 121 -8.03 -6.88 14.75
C LYS A 121 -8.13 -5.40 15.11
N ASN A 122 -7.99 -4.49 14.14
CA ASN A 122 -8.01 -3.04 14.40
C ASN A 122 -8.80 -2.23 13.36
N ARG A 123 -10.10 -2.48 13.25
CA ARG A 123 -10.95 -1.87 12.20
C ARG A 123 -10.89 -0.35 12.15
N SER A 124 -10.78 0.33 13.30
CA SER A 124 -10.73 1.81 13.36
C SER A 124 -9.46 2.41 12.77
N GLU A 125 -8.37 1.66 12.70
CA GLU A 125 -7.12 2.12 12.07
C GLU A 125 -7.24 2.10 10.54
N TYR A 126 -8.08 1.23 9.99
CA TYR A 126 -8.17 0.95 8.57
C TYR A 126 -9.45 1.50 7.91
N THR A 127 -10.47 1.89 8.68
CA THR A 127 -11.74 2.39 8.13
C THR A 127 -12.11 3.75 8.75
N PRO A 128 -12.41 4.78 7.94
CA PRO A 128 -12.95 6.04 8.46
C PRO A 128 -14.22 5.85 9.28
N LYS A 129 -14.38 6.66 10.33
CA LYS A 129 -15.52 6.59 11.26
C LYS A 129 -16.86 6.73 10.52
N GLU A 130 -16.88 7.53 9.46
CA GLU A 130 -18.03 7.78 8.60
C GLU A 130 -18.57 6.50 7.95
N PHE A 131 -17.67 5.59 7.54
CA PHE A 131 -18.04 4.31 6.93
C PHE A 131 -18.29 3.19 7.95
N MET A 132 -17.99 3.44 9.23
CA MET A 132 -18.30 2.54 10.35
C MET A 132 -19.63 2.86 11.04
N ALA A 133 -20.22 4.01 10.74
CA ALA A 133 -21.45 4.46 11.38
C ALA A 133 -22.60 3.49 11.12
N LYS A 134 -23.30 3.07 12.19
CA LYS A 134 -24.49 2.25 12.08
C LYS A 134 -25.66 3.08 11.50
N PRO A 135 -26.55 2.46 10.71
CA PRO A 135 -27.78 3.12 10.29
C PRO A 135 -28.57 3.64 11.51
N SER A 136 -28.90 4.93 11.51
CA SER A 136 -29.85 5.51 12.45
C SER A 136 -31.27 5.13 12.05
N TRP A 137 -32.26 5.36 12.93
CA TRP A 137 -33.67 5.09 12.63
C TRP A 137 -34.20 5.90 11.42
N PHE A 138 -33.54 7.01 11.08
CA PHE A 138 -33.88 7.81 9.90
C PHE A 138 -33.05 7.46 8.66
N MET A 139 -32.19 6.45 8.71
CA MET A 139 -31.30 6.05 7.60
C MET A 139 -31.72 4.73 6.97
N ASN A 140 -31.25 4.49 5.74
CA ASN A 140 -31.41 3.22 5.07
C ASN A 140 -30.75 2.10 5.90
N LYS A 141 -31.51 1.05 6.23
CA LYS A 141 -31.01 -0.11 6.99
C LYS A 141 -29.91 -0.88 6.26
N ASN A 142 -29.84 -0.74 4.93
CA ASN A 142 -28.78 -1.34 4.12
C ASN A 142 -27.47 -0.55 4.16
N ARG A 143 -27.46 0.67 4.72
CA ARG A 143 -26.28 1.55 4.73
C ARG A 143 -25.10 0.87 5.41
N ARG A 144 -24.10 0.45 4.62
CA ARG A 144 -22.87 -0.21 5.07
C ARG A 144 -21.83 -0.21 3.96
N ALA A 145 -20.57 -0.30 4.36
CA ALA A 145 -19.45 -0.57 3.47
C ALA A 145 -18.95 -2.00 3.74
N GLY A 146 -18.77 -2.78 2.69
CA GLY A 146 -17.92 -3.97 2.77
C GLY A 146 -16.46 -3.53 2.85
N ILE A 147 -15.69 -4.21 3.68
CA ILE A 147 -14.27 -3.92 3.91
C ILE A 147 -13.49 -5.15 3.49
N VAL A 148 -12.51 -4.97 2.61
CA VAL A 148 -11.74 -6.05 2.00
C VAL A 148 -10.25 -5.74 2.15
N GLY A 149 -9.52 -6.60 2.85
CA GLY A 149 -8.07 -6.63 2.79
C GLY A 149 -7.62 -7.20 1.46
N TRP A 150 -6.67 -6.54 0.80
CA TRP A 150 -6.18 -7.04 -0.48
C TRP A 150 -4.88 -7.82 -0.42
N GLU A 151 -4.16 -7.79 0.70
CA GLU A 151 -2.95 -8.60 0.86
C GLU A 151 -3.29 -10.06 1.19
N ASP A 152 -2.51 -10.99 0.64
CA ASP A 152 -2.52 -12.38 1.06
C ASP A 152 -1.78 -12.52 2.40
N SER A 153 -2.45 -13.09 3.40
CA SER A 153 -1.93 -13.10 4.77
C SER A 153 -0.71 -13.97 4.93
N GLU A 154 -0.65 -15.11 4.26
CA GLU A 154 0.48 -16.03 4.35
C GLU A 154 1.72 -15.41 3.69
N LEU A 155 1.57 -14.91 2.46
CA LEU A 155 2.66 -14.30 1.71
C LEU A 155 3.15 -13.00 2.34
N SER A 156 2.25 -12.09 2.76
CA SER A 156 2.64 -10.84 3.41
C SER A 156 3.41 -11.09 4.71
N ASN A 157 3.00 -12.06 5.52
CA ASN A 157 3.73 -12.43 6.72
C ASN A 157 5.09 -13.04 6.38
N ALA A 158 5.16 -13.92 5.39
CA ALA A 158 6.43 -14.51 4.94
C ALA A 158 7.43 -13.44 4.49
N MET A 159 6.99 -12.49 3.66
CA MET A 159 7.84 -11.40 3.17
C MET A 159 8.33 -10.50 4.31
N LYS A 160 7.45 -10.18 5.26
CA LYS A 160 7.81 -9.37 6.43
C LYS A 160 8.83 -10.07 7.32
N GLU A 161 8.61 -11.35 7.66
CA GLU A 161 9.53 -12.10 8.52
C GLU A 161 10.90 -12.30 7.85
N MET A 162 10.93 -12.59 6.54
CA MET A 162 12.19 -12.66 5.79
C MET A 162 12.93 -11.33 5.74
N PHE A 163 12.22 -10.20 5.63
CA PHE A 163 12.82 -8.87 5.73
C PHE A 163 13.45 -8.66 7.11
N GLU A 164 12.73 -8.97 8.19
CA GLU A 164 13.21 -8.81 9.57
C GLU A 164 14.44 -9.70 9.86
N LEU A 165 14.43 -10.95 9.39
CA LEU A 165 15.56 -11.87 9.52
C LEU A 165 16.76 -11.42 8.70
N SER A 166 16.53 -10.87 7.51
CA SER A 166 17.60 -10.30 6.68
C SER A 166 18.22 -9.07 7.35
N ALA A 167 17.39 -8.19 7.92
CA ALA A 167 17.86 -7.03 8.67
C ALA A 167 18.68 -7.45 9.90
N LYS A 168 18.21 -8.46 10.64
CA LYS A 168 18.93 -9.06 11.78
C LYS A 168 20.29 -9.65 11.35
N SER A 169 20.33 -10.33 10.20
CA SER A 169 21.56 -10.88 9.62
C SER A 169 22.63 -9.82 9.35
N ILE A 170 22.21 -8.60 8.97
CA ILE A 170 23.12 -7.49 8.70
C ILE A 170 23.55 -6.79 10.00
N SER A 171 22.62 -6.54 10.91
CA SER A 171 22.87 -5.69 12.07
C SER A 171 23.45 -6.43 13.27
N GLU A 172 23.08 -7.70 13.45
CA GLU A 172 23.39 -8.51 14.64
C GLU A 172 23.62 -9.99 14.24
N PRO A 173 24.58 -10.28 13.32
CA PRO A 173 24.76 -11.62 12.74
C PRO A 173 24.98 -12.71 13.80
N GLU A 174 25.66 -12.39 14.91
CA GLU A 174 25.92 -13.32 16.02
C GLU A 174 24.67 -13.75 16.77
N LYS A 175 23.54 -13.06 16.58
CA LYS A 175 22.26 -13.37 17.23
C LYS A 175 21.33 -14.22 16.36
N LEU A 176 21.73 -14.55 15.13
CA LEU A 176 20.99 -15.51 14.31
C LEU A 176 21.11 -16.92 14.90
N THR A 177 19.97 -17.55 15.12
CA THR A 177 19.89 -18.93 15.62
C THR A 177 19.70 -19.91 14.48
N GLU A 178 19.99 -21.19 14.69
CA GLU A 178 19.65 -22.25 13.72
C GLU A 178 18.15 -22.28 13.40
N LYS A 179 17.31 -21.96 14.40
CA LYS A 179 15.86 -21.83 14.22
C LYS A 179 15.53 -20.69 13.24
N ASP A 180 16.16 -19.53 13.40
CA ASP A 180 15.96 -18.40 12.49
C ASP A 180 16.31 -18.77 11.05
N ILE A 181 17.44 -19.46 10.86
CA ILE A 181 17.87 -19.94 9.54
C ILE A 181 16.85 -20.94 8.99
N SER A 182 16.40 -21.92 9.78
CA SER A 182 15.39 -22.89 9.33
C SER A 182 14.10 -22.20 8.90
N SER A 183 13.59 -21.28 9.74
CA SER A 183 12.38 -20.51 9.45
C SER A 183 12.52 -19.70 8.16
N PHE A 184 13.67 -19.06 7.93
CA PHE A 184 13.91 -18.32 6.69
C PHE A 184 13.72 -19.17 5.42
N TYR A 185 14.21 -20.42 5.42
CA TYR A 185 14.04 -21.33 4.28
C TYR A 185 12.59 -21.80 4.12
N GLU A 186 11.87 -22.02 5.22
CA GLU A 186 10.43 -22.35 5.19
C GLU A 186 9.63 -21.19 4.57
N LEU A 187 9.88 -19.95 5.01
CA LEU A 187 9.23 -18.74 4.49
C LEU A 187 9.54 -18.54 3.00
N HIS A 188 10.77 -18.83 2.57
CA HIS A 188 11.13 -18.81 1.16
C HIS A 188 10.31 -19.83 0.35
N THR A 189 10.16 -21.06 0.85
CA THR A 189 9.34 -22.08 0.18
C THR A 189 7.88 -21.65 0.08
N THR A 190 7.31 -21.08 1.15
CA THR A 190 5.96 -20.49 1.13
C THR A 190 5.84 -19.45 0.02
N ALA A 191 6.76 -18.48 -0.05
CA ALA A 191 6.73 -17.45 -1.08
C ALA A 191 6.81 -18.00 -2.52
N ILE A 192 7.66 -19.02 -2.76
CA ILE A 192 7.76 -19.67 -4.08
C ILE A 192 6.44 -20.34 -4.49
N GLN A 193 5.73 -20.97 -3.54
CA GLN A 193 4.43 -21.60 -3.81
C GLN A 193 3.39 -20.59 -4.28
N HIS A 194 3.43 -19.36 -3.76
CA HIS A 194 2.56 -18.28 -4.20
C HIS A 194 2.95 -17.74 -5.58
N PHE A 195 4.25 -17.63 -5.87
CA PHE A 195 4.72 -17.12 -7.15
C PHE A 195 4.45 -18.08 -8.31
N LEU A 196 4.55 -19.38 -8.09
CA LEU A 196 4.34 -20.37 -9.16
C LEU A 196 2.86 -20.74 -9.31
N PRO A 197 2.39 -21.05 -10.53
CA PRO A 197 3.14 -21.07 -11.80
C PRO A 197 3.15 -19.74 -12.55
N ASN A 198 2.48 -18.71 -12.04
CA ASN A 198 2.11 -17.51 -12.80
C ASN A 198 3.20 -16.44 -12.85
N PHE A 199 4.11 -16.41 -11.87
CA PHE A 199 5.17 -15.40 -11.70
C PHE A 199 6.57 -16.02 -11.80
N LYS A 200 6.83 -16.79 -12.88
CA LYS A 200 8.09 -17.54 -13.07
C LYS A 200 9.33 -16.67 -12.99
N GLN A 201 9.31 -15.46 -13.57
CA GLN A 201 10.46 -14.56 -13.54
C GLN A 201 10.77 -14.11 -12.10
N LEU A 202 9.74 -13.70 -11.35
CA LEU A 202 9.87 -13.33 -9.94
C LEU A 202 10.37 -14.51 -9.10
N SER A 203 9.83 -15.71 -9.35
CA SER A 203 10.28 -16.95 -8.71
C SER A 203 11.74 -17.27 -9.02
N ASN A 204 12.20 -17.10 -10.26
CA ASN A 204 13.58 -17.36 -10.65
C ASN A 204 14.54 -16.38 -9.97
N GLU A 205 14.21 -15.08 -9.98
CA GLU A 205 14.98 -14.05 -9.28
C GLU A 205 15.13 -14.38 -7.79
N PHE A 206 14.02 -14.79 -7.16
CA PHE A 206 14.02 -15.17 -5.75
C PHE A 206 14.90 -16.41 -5.45
N LEU A 207 14.84 -17.42 -6.32
CA LEU A 207 15.69 -18.62 -6.24
C LEU A 207 17.17 -18.31 -6.46
N GLU A 208 17.48 -17.39 -7.39
CA GLU A 208 18.86 -16.96 -7.66
C GLU A 208 19.49 -16.24 -6.45
N ILE A 209 18.71 -15.40 -5.76
CA ILE A 209 19.14 -14.79 -4.49
C ILE A 209 19.46 -15.90 -3.49
N MET A 210 18.56 -16.86 -3.28
CA MET A 210 18.77 -17.96 -2.33
C MET A 210 19.97 -18.85 -2.66
N ALA A 211 20.23 -19.09 -3.95
CA ALA A 211 21.34 -19.93 -4.38
C ALA A 211 22.71 -19.37 -3.91
N LYS A 212 22.83 -18.05 -3.73
CA LYS A 212 24.04 -17.38 -3.26
C LYS A 212 24.38 -17.68 -1.79
N ALA A 213 23.39 -18.11 -0.98
CA ALA A 213 23.64 -18.56 0.39
C ALA A 213 24.39 -19.91 0.45
N GLY A 214 24.41 -20.66 -0.66
CA GLY A 214 25.12 -21.92 -0.81
C GLY A 214 24.63 -23.04 0.12
N SER A 215 25.36 -24.15 0.16
CA SER A 215 25.05 -25.29 1.03
C SER A 215 25.19 -24.99 2.52
N ASN A 216 25.95 -23.95 2.86
CA ASN A 216 26.23 -23.55 4.24
C ASN A 216 25.15 -22.61 4.82
N LYS A 217 24.14 -22.24 4.03
CA LYS A 217 23.02 -21.38 4.45
C LYS A 217 23.45 -20.02 5.01
N GLU A 218 24.43 -19.40 4.36
CA GLU A 218 25.04 -18.14 4.77
C GLU A 218 24.11 -16.95 4.44
N LEU A 219 23.16 -16.67 5.34
CA LEU A 219 22.13 -15.64 5.13
C LEU A 219 22.71 -14.22 5.04
N ASP A 220 23.85 -13.96 5.67
CA ASP A 220 24.56 -12.69 5.61
C ASP A 220 24.94 -12.31 4.18
N LYS A 221 25.30 -13.30 3.35
CA LYS A 221 25.66 -13.09 1.94
C LYS A 221 24.51 -12.62 1.08
N ILE A 222 23.28 -12.95 1.46
CA ILE A 222 22.07 -12.66 0.67
C ILE A 222 21.19 -11.58 1.28
N ALA A 223 21.43 -11.21 2.54
CA ALA A 223 20.52 -10.39 3.33
C ALA A 223 20.17 -9.05 2.67
N LEU A 224 21.16 -8.35 2.08
CA LEU A 224 20.90 -7.07 1.43
C LEU A 224 20.01 -7.21 0.18
N GLU A 225 20.27 -8.23 -0.64
CA GLU A 225 19.45 -8.51 -1.83
C GLU A 225 18.05 -8.98 -1.43
N MET A 226 17.95 -9.82 -0.40
CA MET A 226 16.68 -10.27 0.14
C MET A 226 15.84 -9.13 0.71
N MET A 227 16.45 -8.20 1.44
CA MET A 227 15.75 -7.00 1.93
C MET A 227 15.17 -6.19 0.77
N ARG A 228 15.95 -5.96 -0.29
CA ARG A 228 15.47 -5.23 -1.49
C ARG A 228 14.33 -5.97 -2.18
N PHE A 229 14.43 -7.29 -2.28
CA PHE A 229 13.38 -8.11 -2.87
C PHE A 229 12.09 -7.98 -2.06
N THR A 230 12.15 -8.26 -0.75
CA THR A 230 11.01 -8.29 0.18
C THR A 230 10.41 -6.90 0.46
N SER A 231 11.15 -5.81 0.27
CA SER A 231 10.64 -4.44 0.46
C SER A 231 10.03 -3.83 -0.80
N GLY A 232 10.22 -4.41 -1.99
CA GLY A 232 9.83 -3.76 -3.25
C GLY A 232 9.49 -4.73 -4.38
N ARG A 233 10.46 -5.51 -4.85
CA ARG A 233 10.34 -6.26 -6.12
C ARG A 233 9.07 -7.12 -6.21
N TRP A 234 8.75 -7.87 -5.17
CA TRP A 234 7.56 -8.72 -5.17
C TRP A 234 6.25 -7.91 -5.18
N ARG A 235 6.22 -6.72 -4.57
CA ARG A 235 5.04 -5.86 -4.57
C ARG A 235 4.70 -5.38 -5.99
N ASP A 236 5.70 -5.00 -6.77
CA ASP A 236 5.47 -4.52 -8.14
C ASP A 236 5.02 -5.65 -9.09
N GLU A 237 5.61 -6.83 -8.94
CA GLU A 237 5.42 -7.94 -9.90
C GLU A 237 4.30 -8.89 -9.52
N TYR A 238 4.00 -9.06 -8.22
CA TYR A 238 2.97 -9.98 -7.73
C TYR A 238 1.69 -9.25 -7.29
N ILE A 239 1.80 -8.22 -6.45
CA ILE A 239 0.63 -7.57 -5.85
C ILE A 239 -0.21 -6.85 -6.92
N ASN A 240 0.41 -6.06 -7.80
CA ASN A 240 -0.33 -5.28 -8.80
C ASN A 240 -1.24 -6.14 -9.71
N PRO A 241 -0.75 -7.18 -10.40
CA PRO A 241 -1.61 -8.03 -11.21
C PRO A 241 -2.61 -8.85 -10.39
N THR A 242 -2.23 -9.35 -9.20
CA THR A 242 -3.14 -10.17 -8.37
C THR A 242 -4.29 -9.34 -7.79
N LEU A 243 -3.99 -8.10 -7.36
CA LEU A 243 -5.00 -7.14 -6.89
C LEU A 243 -5.94 -6.74 -8.02
N ALA A 244 -5.40 -6.44 -9.20
CA ALA A 244 -6.20 -6.15 -10.38
C ALA A 244 -7.16 -7.30 -10.71
N GLU A 245 -6.70 -8.56 -10.66
CA GLU A 245 -7.53 -9.74 -10.91
C GLU A 245 -8.62 -9.91 -9.85
N LYS A 246 -8.27 -9.73 -8.57
CA LYS A 246 -9.23 -9.77 -7.45
C LYS A 246 -10.34 -8.72 -7.63
N ILE A 247 -9.99 -7.48 -7.98
CA ILE A 247 -10.96 -6.41 -8.22
C ILE A 247 -11.80 -6.70 -9.46
N ALA A 248 -11.18 -7.10 -10.58
CA ALA A 248 -11.89 -7.39 -11.83
C ALA A 248 -12.93 -8.49 -11.65
N LYS A 249 -12.57 -9.57 -10.93
CA LYS A 249 -13.49 -10.65 -10.59
C LYS A 249 -14.67 -10.16 -9.75
N HIS A 250 -14.40 -9.44 -8.66
CA HIS A 250 -15.47 -8.91 -7.80
C HIS A 250 -16.36 -7.91 -8.54
N ALA A 251 -15.79 -7.08 -9.41
CA ALA A 251 -16.52 -6.12 -10.24
C ALA A 251 -17.42 -6.81 -11.27
N ALA A 252 -17.01 -7.96 -11.82
CA ALA A 252 -17.84 -8.76 -12.69
C ALA A 252 -19.00 -9.44 -11.94
N GLU A 253 -18.74 -9.93 -10.72
CA GLU A 253 -19.73 -10.59 -9.87
C GLU A 253 -20.73 -9.59 -9.25
N ASN A 254 -20.34 -8.32 -9.10
CA ASN A 254 -21.10 -7.29 -8.41
C ASN A 254 -21.24 -6.03 -9.27
N GLU A 255 -21.91 -6.15 -10.43
CA GLU A 255 -21.99 -5.10 -11.46
C GLU A 255 -22.50 -3.73 -10.99
N ASN A 256 -23.27 -3.67 -9.89
CA ASN A 256 -23.87 -2.45 -9.35
C ASN A 256 -23.10 -1.86 -8.14
N HIS A 257 -21.94 -2.42 -7.80
CA HIS A 257 -21.17 -1.98 -6.64
C HIS A 257 -20.19 -0.86 -7.00
N THR A 258 -19.88 0.01 -6.03
CA THR A 258 -18.75 0.94 -6.18
C THR A 258 -17.60 0.43 -5.33
N PHE A 259 -16.42 0.36 -5.94
CA PHE A 259 -15.18 -0.07 -5.34
C PHE A 259 -14.29 1.16 -5.12
N VAL A 260 -13.79 1.36 -3.91
CA VAL A 260 -12.77 2.36 -3.61
C VAL A 260 -11.54 1.62 -3.10
N VAL A 261 -10.41 1.83 -3.76
CA VAL A 261 -9.18 1.04 -3.60
C VAL A 261 -8.07 1.96 -3.14
N SER A 262 -7.54 1.67 -1.97
CA SER A 262 -6.41 2.38 -1.37
C SER A 262 -5.15 1.56 -1.59
N ILE A 263 -4.15 2.17 -2.23
CA ILE A 263 -2.85 1.56 -2.51
C ILE A 263 -1.73 2.53 -2.15
N GLY A 264 -0.57 2.00 -1.76
CA GLY A 264 0.65 2.79 -1.58
C GLY A 264 1.23 3.27 -2.91
N ASP A 265 2.05 4.31 -2.85
CA ASP A 265 2.60 5.00 -4.04
C ASP A 265 3.32 4.08 -5.04
N ALA A 266 3.98 3.02 -4.53
CA ALA A 266 4.72 2.08 -5.35
C ALA A 266 3.82 1.44 -6.43
N HIS A 267 2.55 1.19 -6.09
CA HIS A 267 1.57 0.52 -6.92
C HIS A 267 0.93 1.42 -8.00
N LEU A 268 1.20 2.73 -7.97
CA LEU A 268 0.56 3.73 -8.84
C LEU A 268 1.38 4.16 -10.07
N SER A 269 2.69 3.93 -10.05
CA SER A 269 3.61 4.57 -11.01
C SER A 269 4.54 3.60 -11.73
N ILE A 270 4.99 2.52 -11.07
CA ILE A 270 5.84 1.50 -11.66
C ILE A 270 4.99 0.23 -11.81
N ASN A 271 4.80 -0.25 -13.05
CA ASN A 271 3.91 -1.38 -13.36
C ASN A 271 2.50 -1.24 -12.75
N PRO A 272 1.78 -0.15 -13.03
CA PRO A 272 0.69 0.30 -12.17
C PRO A 272 -0.50 -0.65 -12.16
N MET A 273 -1.11 -0.87 -10.99
CA MET A 273 -2.24 -1.77 -10.81
C MET A 273 -3.44 -1.40 -11.73
N GLN A 274 -3.67 -0.10 -11.95
CA GLN A 274 -4.77 0.36 -12.81
C GLN A 274 -4.63 -0.07 -14.28
N GLU A 275 -3.41 -0.25 -14.78
CA GLU A 275 -3.17 -0.71 -16.15
C GLU A 275 -3.52 -2.20 -16.29
N HIS A 276 -3.09 -3.02 -15.32
CA HIS A 276 -3.49 -4.43 -15.24
C HIS A 276 -5.00 -4.57 -15.17
N LEU A 277 -5.65 -3.77 -14.32
CA LEU A 277 -7.09 -3.78 -14.17
C LEU A 277 -7.80 -3.42 -15.48
N ASN A 278 -7.31 -2.42 -16.22
CA ASN A 278 -7.90 -2.04 -17.50
C ASN A 278 -7.82 -3.17 -18.53
N LYS A 279 -6.67 -3.85 -18.64
CA LYS A 279 -6.48 -5.01 -19.53
C LYS A 279 -7.38 -6.20 -19.17
N MET A 280 -7.76 -6.31 -17.90
CA MET A 280 -8.66 -7.36 -17.43
C MET A 280 -10.14 -7.12 -17.76
N ARG A 281 -10.50 -5.91 -18.23
CA ARG A 281 -11.88 -5.55 -18.57
C ARG A 281 -12.54 -6.51 -19.54
N GLU A 282 -11.85 -6.87 -20.63
CA GLU A 282 -12.40 -7.79 -21.63
C GLU A 282 -12.53 -9.21 -21.08
N ARG A 283 -11.50 -9.69 -20.35
CA ARG A 283 -11.46 -11.04 -19.79
C ARG A 283 -12.58 -11.29 -18.77
N PHE A 284 -12.87 -10.32 -17.91
CA PHE A 284 -13.88 -10.44 -16.86
C PHE A 284 -15.22 -9.76 -17.18
N ASN A 285 -15.30 -9.00 -18.28
CA ASN A 285 -16.50 -8.32 -18.76
C ASN A 285 -17.17 -7.37 -17.73
N PHE A 286 -16.38 -6.67 -16.90
CA PHE A 286 -16.92 -5.68 -15.97
C PHE A 286 -17.09 -4.30 -16.63
N LYS A 287 -18.14 -3.57 -16.23
CA LYS A 287 -18.55 -2.30 -16.86
C LYS A 287 -18.19 -1.04 -16.07
N HIS A 288 -17.58 -1.21 -14.90
CA HIS A 288 -17.22 -0.11 -14.01
C HIS A 288 -16.32 0.93 -14.69
N GLN A 289 -16.58 2.20 -14.42
CA GLN A 289 -15.64 3.28 -14.78
C GLN A 289 -14.41 3.18 -13.87
N ILE A 290 -13.21 3.10 -14.45
CA ILE A 290 -11.96 3.10 -13.67
C ILE A 290 -11.47 4.53 -13.58
N ILE A 291 -11.35 5.05 -12.36
CA ILE A 291 -10.90 6.41 -12.09
C ILE A 291 -9.78 6.32 -11.07
N PHE A 292 -8.68 7.01 -11.28
CA PHE A 292 -7.54 6.93 -10.38
C PHE A 292 -6.81 8.24 -10.22
N THR A 293 -6.10 8.36 -9.11
CA THR A 293 -5.19 9.47 -8.84
C THR A 293 -3.93 8.94 -8.17
N ARG A 294 -2.80 9.63 -8.41
CA ARG A 294 -1.53 9.33 -7.75
C ARG A 294 -1.32 10.16 -6.48
N ASP A 295 -2.33 10.92 -6.06
CA ASP A 295 -2.30 11.72 -4.84
C ASP A 295 -2.53 10.87 -3.59
N LYS A 296 -1.79 11.18 -2.52
CA LYS A 296 -1.95 10.60 -1.18
C LYS A 296 -3.03 11.28 -0.36
N ALA A 297 -3.38 12.52 -0.73
CA ALA A 297 -4.44 13.30 -0.11
C ALA A 297 -5.39 13.85 -1.19
N PRO A 298 -6.06 12.97 -1.96
CA PRO A 298 -6.86 13.41 -3.10
C PRO A 298 -7.84 14.50 -2.72
N THR A 299 -7.80 15.58 -3.49
CA THR A 299 -8.82 16.62 -3.42
C THR A 299 -9.77 16.47 -4.60
N LEU A 300 -11.06 16.71 -4.33
CA LEU A 300 -12.06 16.84 -5.37
C LEU A 300 -12.20 18.33 -5.69
N PRO A 301 -12.48 18.69 -6.95
CA PRO A 301 -13.05 20.01 -7.20
C PRO A 301 -14.32 20.20 -6.38
N ILE A 302 -14.75 21.43 -6.14
CA ILE A 302 -16.01 21.68 -5.43
C ILE A 302 -17.15 21.11 -6.31
N ILE A 303 -17.68 19.95 -5.91
CA ILE A 303 -18.78 19.22 -6.56
C ILE A 303 -20.10 19.73 -5.98
#